data_AF-E6RB32-F1
#
_entry.id   AF-E6RB32-F1
#
_cell.length_a   1.000
_cell.length_b   1.000
_cell.length_c   1.000
_cell.angle_alpha   90.00
_cell.angle_beta   90.00
_cell.angle_gamma   90.00
#
_symmetry.space_group_name_H-M   'P 1'
#
loop_
_entity.id
_entity.type
_entity.pdbx_description
1 polymer ?
#
loop_
_entity_poly.entity_id
_entity_poly.type
_entity_poly.pdbx_seq_one_letter_code
_entity_poly.pdbx_strand_id
1 'polypeptide(L)'
;MVPLGVELPWIGMQMKKLSRRELSFEVGVVDSRGREGVIRCSSYKTDPSIHPHRSPPLVHLPLSVSSSESSSELTPWRHIELNLSSLIPLFQSLARKYEEEKEKGTGSRKKRKTETELPNGGFRNVSYVRIYANCRIRRIWFSSEGEKTLESMGRGVRDEWALYASQNIPSL
;
A
#
# COMPACT_ATOMS: atom_id res chain seq x y z
N MET A 1 2.35 -9.75 18.95
CA MET A 1 2.30 -8.32 18.54
C MET A 1 0.85 -7.90 18.65
N VAL A 2 0.56 -6.79 19.34
CA VAL A 2 -0.80 -6.26 19.47
C VAL A 2 -1.16 -5.57 18.13
N PRO A 3 -2.33 -5.85 17.52
CA PRO A 3 -2.72 -5.23 16.26
C PRO A 3 -3.02 -3.74 16.43
N LEU A 4 -2.74 -2.93 15.40
CA LEU A 4 -2.97 -1.48 15.41
C LEU A 4 -4.46 -1.12 15.54
N GLY A 5 -5.34 -1.90 14.89
CA GLY A 5 -6.79 -1.79 15.07
C GLY A 5 -7.46 -0.58 14.39
N VAL A 6 -6.80 0.07 13.44
CA VAL A 6 -7.34 1.29 12.78
C VAL A 6 -8.38 0.92 11.73
N GLU A 7 -9.60 1.42 11.90
CA GLU A 7 -10.77 1.12 11.04
C GLU A 7 -10.94 2.09 9.86
N LEU A 8 -9.98 2.98 9.64
CA LEU A 8 -9.97 3.94 8.54
C LEU A 8 -9.37 3.27 7.28
N PRO A 9 -10.08 3.27 6.13
CA PRO A 9 -9.68 2.49 4.95
C PRO A 9 -8.58 3.15 4.12
N TRP A 10 -8.34 4.45 4.25
CA TRP A 10 -7.28 5.14 3.52
C TRP A 10 -6.04 5.25 4.39
N ILE A 11 -4.89 4.97 3.79
CA ILE A 11 -3.57 5.24 4.38
C ILE A 11 -2.84 6.25 3.50
N GLY A 12 -2.44 7.36 4.11
CA GLY A 12 -1.61 8.39 3.50
C GLY A 12 -0.20 8.35 4.07
N MET A 13 0.79 8.58 3.22
CA MET A 13 2.20 8.60 3.60
C MET A 13 2.95 9.70 2.86
N GLN A 14 3.77 10.45 3.61
CA GLN A 14 4.78 11.34 3.05
C GLN A 14 6.14 10.70 3.20
N MET A 15 6.74 10.36 2.06
CA MET A 15 8.04 9.71 2.03
C MET A 15 8.96 10.26 0.96
N LYS A 16 10.26 10.24 1.26
CA LYS A 16 11.34 10.61 0.35
C LYS A 16 12.26 9.42 0.17
N LYS A 17 12.46 8.99 -1.08
CA LYS A 17 13.46 7.97 -1.44
C LYS A 17 14.87 8.54 -1.19
N LEU A 18 15.71 7.81 -0.47
CA LEU A 18 17.02 8.33 -0.01
C LEU A 18 18.17 8.13 -0.99
N SER A 19 18.02 7.24 -1.96
CA SER A 19 19.08 6.92 -2.93
C SER A 19 18.47 6.29 -4.19
N ARG A 20 19.31 5.77 -5.09
CA ARG A 20 18.85 4.91 -6.19
C ARG A 20 18.28 3.57 -5.70
N ARG A 21 18.49 3.20 -4.44
CA ARG A 21 18.04 1.92 -3.86
C ARG A 21 16.54 1.86 -3.70
N GLU A 22 16.04 0.65 -3.73
CA GLU A 22 14.64 0.33 -3.72
C GLU A 22 13.92 0.65 -2.41
N LEU A 23 12.64 1.01 -2.54
CA LEU A 23 11.70 1.27 -1.46
C LEU A 23 10.60 0.20 -1.46
N SER A 24 10.23 -0.25 -0.26
CA SER A 24 8.99 -1.00 -0.07
C SER A 24 8.34 -0.68 1.28
N PHE A 25 7.05 -0.99 1.35
CA PHE A 25 6.30 -1.01 2.60
C PHE A 25 5.20 -2.07 2.53
N GLU A 26 4.68 -2.41 3.71
CA GLU A 26 3.58 -3.34 3.89
C GLU A 26 2.53 -2.77 4.82
N VAL A 27 1.29 -3.10 4.51
CA VAL A 27 0.13 -2.89 5.37
C VAL A 27 -0.53 -4.24 5.61
N GLY A 28 -0.60 -4.65 6.86
CA GLY A 28 -1.41 -5.78 7.29
C GLY A 28 -2.86 -5.33 7.40
N VAL A 29 -3.77 -6.07 6.75
CA VAL A 29 -5.20 -5.78 6.73
C VAL A 29 -5.98 -6.96 7.25
N VAL A 30 -7.13 -6.69 7.86
CA VAL A 30 -8.12 -7.70 8.24
C VAL A 30 -9.43 -7.35 7.54
N ASP A 31 -10.07 -8.34 6.95
CA ASP A 31 -11.39 -8.17 6.34
C ASP A 31 -12.53 -8.30 7.37
N SER A 32 -13.75 -8.00 6.94
CA SER A 32 -14.97 -8.08 7.76
C SER A 32 -15.29 -9.50 8.24
N ARG A 33 -14.67 -10.52 7.65
CA ARG A 33 -14.80 -11.93 8.04
C ARG A 33 -13.67 -12.38 8.99
N GLY A 34 -12.79 -11.47 9.39
CA GLY A 34 -11.68 -11.75 10.31
C GLY A 34 -10.47 -12.40 9.65
N ARG A 35 -10.41 -12.45 8.31
CA ARG A 35 -9.24 -13.01 7.61
C ARG A 35 -8.18 -11.96 7.41
N GLU A 36 -6.94 -12.37 7.63
CA GLU A 36 -5.78 -11.52 7.50
C GLU A 36 -5.21 -11.56 6.08
N GLY A 37 -4.69 -10.43 5.63
CA GLY A 37 -3.94 -10.30 4.40
C GLY A 37 -2.85 -9.26 4.54
N VAL A 38 -1.89 -9.29 3.64
CA VAL A 38 -0.82 -8.29 3.56
C VAL A 38 -0.81 -7.69 2.17
N ILE A 39 -0.78 -6.37 2.12
CA ILE A 39 -0.58 -5.60 0.90
C ILE A 39 0.84 -5.03 0.98
N ARG A 40 1.73 -5.48 0.10
CA ARG A 40 3.08 -4.94 -0.05
C ARG A 40 3.13 -4.10 -1.31
N CYS A 41 3.69 -2.89 -1.21
CA CYS A 41 4.00 -2.05 -2.35
C CYS A 41 5.52 -1.92 -2.47
N SER A 42 6.08 -2.00 -3.67
CA SER A 42 7.53 -1.89 -3.86
C SER A 42 7.93 -1.28 -5.19
N SER A 43 8.98 -0.46 -5.19
CA SER A 43 9.45 0.23 -6.41
C SER A 43 10.17 -0.67 -7.41
N TYR A 44 10.61 -1.85 -7.00
CA TYR A 44 11.26 -2.86 -7.87
C TYR A 44 10.28 -3.87 -8.46
N LYS A 45 9.01 -3.81 -8.07
CA LYS A 45 7.98 -4.70 -8.61
C LYS A 45 7.39 -4.04 -9.86
N THR A 46 7.27 -4.80 -10.94
CA THR A 46 6.68 -4.35 -12.22
C THR A 46 5.21 -4.74 -12.31
N ASP A 47 4.91 -6.01 -12.09
CA ASP A 47 3.56 -6.56 -12.26
C ASP A 47 2.94 -6.90 -10.90
N PRO A 48 1.62 -6.77 -10.71
CA PRO A 48 0.97 -7.30 -9.52
C PRO A 48 1.13 -8.82 -9.40
N SER A 49 1.41 -9.33 -8.20
CA SER A 49 1.45 -10.77 -7.93
C SER A 49 0.87 -11.13 -6.57
N ILE A 50 0.56 -12.41 -6.38
CA ILE A 50 0.04 -12.93 -5.12
C ILE A 50 0.88 -14.12 -4.62
N HIS A 51 0.98 -14.22 -3.30
CA HIS A 51 1.56 -15.35 -2.58
C HIS A 51 0.47 -15.92 -1.65
N PRO A 52 -0.44 -16.75 -2.20
CA PRO A 52 -1.65 -17.16 -1.48
C PRO A 52 -1.34 -18.09 -0.31
N HIS A 53 -0.29 -18.90 -0.42
CA HIS A 53 0.10 -19.89 0.60
C HIS A 53 0.98 -19.32 1.72
N ARG A 54 1.23 -18.00 1.73
CA ARG A 54 1.88 -17.34 2.86
C ARG A 54 0.89 -17.26 4.02
N SER A 55 1.38 -17.29 5.26
CA SER A 55 0.59 -17.01 6.45
C SER A 55 1.06 -15.69 7.08
N PRO A 56 0.28 -14.60 7.01
CA PRO A 56 -0.92 -14.39 6.18
C PRO A 56 -0.63 -14.25 4.66
N PRO A 57 -1.63 -14.45 3.79
CA PRO A 57 -1.52 -14.25 2.34
C PRO A 57 -0.99 -12.86 1.97
N LEU A 58 -0.26 -12.76 0.87
CA LEU A 58 0.38 -11.50 0.45
C LEU A 58 0.04 -11.14 -0.99
N VAL A 59 -0.50 -9.95 -1.20
CA VAL A 59 -0.56 -9.27 -2.50
C VAL A 59 0.64 -8.31 -2.60
N HIS A 60 1.41 -8.42 -3.68
CA HIS A 60 2.58 -7.57 -3.94
C HIS A 60 2.33 -6.71 -5.18
N LEU A 61 2.20 -5.41 -4.96
CA LEU A 61 1.88 -4.41 -5.97
C LEU A 61 3.12 -3.61 -6.39
N PRO A 62 3.19 -3.19 -7.66
CA PRO A 62 4.16 -2.21 -8.11
C PRO A 62 3.89 -0.86 -7.44
N LEU A 63 4.95 -0.22 -6.96
CA LEU A 63 4.90 1.18 -6.56
C LEU A 63 5.54 2.01 -7.66
N SER A 64 4.73 2.65 -8.50
CA SER A 64 5.25 3.65 -9.43
C SER A 64 5.67 4.87 -8.63
N VAL A 65 6.97 5.08 -8.52
CA VAL A 65 7.55 6.35 -8.08
C VAL A 65 8.01 7.06 -9.35
N SER A 66 7.09 7.37 -10.26
CA SER A 66 7.44 8.07 -11.50
C SER A 66 8.13 9.39 -11.14
N SER A 67 9.35 9.56 -11.66
CA SER A 67 10.09 10.82 -11.60
C SER A 67 9.50 11.88 -12.54
N SER A 68 8.60 11.47 -13.44
CA SER A 68 8.09 12.26 -14.56
C SER A 68 6.57 12.19 -14.61
N GLU A 69 5.88 13.03 -13.82
CA GLU A 69 4.54 13.52 -14.15
C GLU A 69 4.28 14.79 -13.31
N SER A 70 4.49 15.91 -14.01
CA SER A 70 4.06 17.29 -13.82
C SER A 70 3.52 17.76 -12.45
N SER A 71 4.17 18.84 -11.98
CA SER A 71 3.70 19.89 -11.05
C SER A 71 4.19 19.87 -9.59
N SER A 72 5.36 19.31 -9.30
CA SER A 72 6.25 19.84 -8.25
C SER A 72 7.61 19.14 -8.28
N GLU A 73 8.53 19.60 -9.14
CA GLU A 73 9.97 19.32 -8.98
C GLU A 73 10.59 20.08 -7.79
N LEU A 74 9.78 20.81 -7.03
CA LEU A 74 10.22 21.64 -5.92
C LEU A 74 10.59 20.83 -4.67
N THR A 75 10.21 19.53 -4.60
CA THR A 75 10.53 18.68 -3.47
C THR A 75 10.71 17.20 -3.83
N PRO A 76 11.74 16.52 -3.29
CA PRO A 76 11.91 15.07 -3.43
C PRO A 76 10.96 14.26 -2.53
N TRP A 77 10.10 14.92 -1.75
CA TRP A 77 9.05 14.28 -0.96
C TRP A 77 7.88 13.87 -1.88
N ARG A 78 7.35 12.68 -1.64
CA ARG A 78 6.18 12.13 -2.35
C ARG A 78 5.05 11.88 -1.38
N HIS A 79 3.84 12.17 -1.83
CA HIS A 79 2.61 11.78 -1.19
C HIS A 79 2.13 10.45 -1.81
N ILE A 80 1.94 9.42 -0.99
CA ILE A 80 1.37 8.14 -1.40
C ILE A 80 0.07 7.98 -0.63
N GLU A 81 -1.01 7.73 -1.35
CA GLU A 81 -2.31 7.48 -0.78
C GLU A 81 -2.88 6.17 -1.35
N LEU A 82 -3.38 5.30 -0.46
CA LEU A 82 -3.95 4.00 -0.83
C LEU A 82 -5.28 3.79 -0.13
N ASN A 83 -6.29 3.39 -0.89
CA ASN A 83 -7.54 2.86 -0.37
C ASN A 83 -7.40 1.34 -0.14
N LEU A 84 -7.27 0.92 1.11
CA LEU A 84 -7.10 -0.48 1.47
C LEU A 84 -8.35 -1.31 1.16
N SER A 85 -9.54 -0.70 1.22
CA SER A 85 -10.80 -1.37 0.91
C SER A 85 -10.90 -1.78 -0.55
N SER A 86 -10.44 -0.94 -1.48
CA SER A 86 -10.44 -1.28 -2.90
C SER A 86 -9.38 -2.32 -3.29
N LEU A 87 -8.38 -2.55 -2.43
CA LEU A 87 -7.30 -3.51 -2.67
C LEU A 87 -7.61 -4.92 -2.15
N ILE A 88 -8.53 -5.09 -1.19
CA ILE A 88 -8.92 -6.41 -0.68
C ILE A 88 -9.42 -7.36 -1.79
N PRO A 89 -10.25 -6.92 -2.76
CA PRO A 89 -10.66 -7.79 -3.86
C PRO A 89 -9.50 -8.39 -4.69
N LEU A 90 -8.31 -7.77 -4.66
CA LEU A 90 -7.13 -8.26 -5.40
C LEU A 90 -6.63 -9.61 -4.90
N PHE A 91 -6.88 -9.97 -3.63
CA PHE A 91 -6.53 -11.29 -3.12
C PHE A 91 -7.23 -12.40 -3.91
N GLN A 92 -8.51 -12.19 -4.26
CA GLN A 92 -9.28 -13.16 -5.03
C GLN A 92 -8.93 -13.12 -6.52
N SER A 93 -8.85 -11.94 -7.11
CA SER A 93 -8.61 -11.81 -8.55
C SER A 93 -7.23 -12.33 -8.97
N LEU A 94 -6.18 -11.99 -8.20
CA LEU A 94 -4.83 -12.46 -8.48
C LEU A 94 -4.67 -13.95 -8.18
N ALA A 95 -5.38 -14.50 -7.18
CA ALA A 95 -5.37 -15.93 -6.91
C ALA A 95 -5.94 -16.74 -8.07
N ARG A 96 -7.05 -16.29 -8.67
CA ARG A 96 -7.63 -16.96 -9.85
C ARG A 96 -6.64 -17.00 -11.01
N LYS A 97 -6.03 -15.85 -11.33
CA LYS A 97 -5.00 -15.75 -12.36
C LYS A 97 -3.79 -16.64 -12.09
N TYR A 98 -3.31 -16.67 -10.84
CA TYR A 98 -2.20 -17.52 -10.42
C TYR A 98 -2.47 -19.01 -10.67
N GLU A 99 -3.71 -19.46 -10.43
CA GLU A 99 -4.08 -20.86 -10.65
C GLU A 99 -4.24 -21.21 -12.13
N GLU A 100 -4.82 -20.32 -12.94
CA GLU A 100 -4.91 -20.49 -14.40
C GLU A 100 -3.53 -20.64 -15.05
N GLU A 101 -2.55 -19.86 -14.61
CA GLU A 101 -1.16 -19.93 -15.10
C GLU A 101 -0.49 -21.25 -14.69
N LYS A 102 -0.76 -21.73 -13.47
CA LYS A 102 -0.19 -22.98 -12.94
C LYS A 102 -0.73 -24.23 -13.64
N GLU A 103 -2.03 -24.23 -13.96
CA GLU A 103 -2.67 -25.33 -14.70
C GLU A 103 -2.19 -25.43 -16.15
N LYS A 104 -1.89 -24.29 -16.80
CA LYS A 104 -1.31 -24.27 -18.16
C LYS A 104 0.13 -24.80 -18.20
N GLY A 105 0.90 -24.64 -17.12
CA GLY A 105 2.31 -25.03 -17.06
C GLY A 105 2.58 -26.47 -16.60
N THR A 106 1.62 -27.12 -15.93
CA THR A 106 1.81 -28.46 -15.35
C THR A 106 0.64 -29.38 -15.68
N GLY A 107 0.82 -30.25 -16.68
CA GLY A 107 -0.19 -31.22 -17.12
C GLY A 107 -0.46 -32.37 -16.14
N SER A 108 -0.47 -32.16 -14.82
CA SER A 108 -0.80 -33.26 -13.90
C SER A 108 -1.35 -32.92 -12.52
N ARG A 109 -2.40 -33.71 -12.20
CA ARG A 109 -2.93 -34.17 -10.91
C ARG A 109 -3.31 -33.10 -9.89
N LYS A 110 -4.64 -32.98 -9.72
CA LYS A 110 -5.36 -32.40 -8.58
C LYS A 110 -4.81 -32.93 -7.24
N LYS A 111 -3.70 -32.38 -6.73
CA LYS A 111 -3.40 -32.44 -5.30
C LYS A 111 -4.52 -31.67 -4.60
N ARG A 112 -5.20 -32.32 -3.65
CA ARG A 112 -6.15 -31.68 -2.72
C ARG A 112 -5.50 -30.42 -2.17
N LYS A 113 -5.86 -29.26 -2.72
CA LYS A 113 -5.38 -27.96 -2.27
C LYS A 113 -6.07 -27.68 -0.95
N THR A 114 -5.29 -27.43 0.09
CA THR A 114 -5.77 -26.69 1.25
C THR A 114 -6.32 -25.37 0.75
N GLU A 115 -7.64 -25.24 0.79
CA GLU A 115 -8.35 -24.00 0.47
C GLU A 115 -7.80 -22.91 1.38
N THR A 116 -6.91 -22.08 0.84
CA THR A 116 -6.27 -21.06 1.65
C THR A 116 -7.30 -19.96 1.81
N GLU A 117 -7.69 -19.65 3.03
CA GLU A 117 -8.72 -18.65 3.31
C GLU A 117 -8.19 -17.24 2.99
N LEU A 118 -8.31 -16.86 1.72
CA LEU A 118 -7.92 -15.54 1.25
C LEU A 118 -8.96 -14.50 1.67
N PRO A 119 -8.54 -13.26 1.99
CA PRO A 119 -9.45 -12.14 2.19
C PRO A 119 -10.48 -12.02 1.05
N ASN A 120 -11.75 -11.85 1.41
CA ASN A 120 -12.88 -11.70 0.47
C ASN A 120 -14.07 -10.90 1.03
N GLY A 121 -13.98 -10.40 2.27
CA GLY A 121 -14.95 -9.48 2.85
C GLY A 121 -14.63 -8.02 2.54
N GLY A 122 -15.39 -7.10 3.14
CA GLY A 122 -15.05 -5.68 3.13
C GLY A 122 -13.86 -5.38 4.05
N PHE A 123 -13.27 -4.19 3.94
CA PHE A 123 -12.24 -3.76 4.88
C PHE A 123 -12.80 -3.64 6.30
N ARG A 124 -12.06 -4.15 7.29
CA ARG A 124 -12.38 -3.98 8.71
C ARG A 124 -11.37 -3.07 9.38
N ASN A 125 -10.10 -3.47 9.42
CA ASN A 125 -9.06 -2.67 10.05
C ASN A 125 -7.65 -2.99 9.54
N VAL A 126 -6.71 -2.13 9.93
CA VAL A 126 -5.27 -2.32 9.74
C VAL A 126 -4.67 -3.00 10.97
N SER A 127 -3.96 -4.11 10.77
CA SER A 127 -3.27 -4.84 11.83
C SER A 127 -1.86 -4.32 12.08
N TYR A 128 -1.14 -3.89 11.03
CA TYR A 128 0.17 -3.27 11.17
C TYR A 128 0.55 -2.44 9.93
N VAL A 129 1.53 -1.55 10.10
CA VAL A 129 2.26 -0.90 9.00
C VAL A 129 3.74 -1.18 9.20
N ARG A 130 4.43 -1.63 8.14
CA ARG A 130 5.89 -1.81 8.14
C ARG A 130 6.48 -1.06 6.97
N ILE A 131 7.42 -0.18 7.26
CA ILE A 131 8.20 0.51 6.24
C ILE A 131 9.61 -0.08 6.22
N TYR A 132 10.10 -0.42 5.03
CA TYR A 132 11.44 -0.95 4.86
C TYR A 132 12.46 0.19 4.63
N ALA A 133 13.75 -0.16 4.59
CA ALA A 133 14.85 0.78 4.50
C ALA A 133 14.83 1.66 3.22
N ASN A 134 15.81 2.56 3.11
CA ASN A 134 16.06 3.45 1.96
C ASN A 134 15.03 4.58 1.75
N CYS A 135 14.30 4.98 2.81
CA CYS A 135 13.48 6.19 2.79
C CYS A 135 13.59 7.05 4.05
N ARG A 136 13.19 8.31 3.89
CA ARG A 136 12.76 9.18 4.99
C ARG A 136 11.25 9.23 5.00
N ILE A 137 10.68 9.13 6.18
CA ILE A 137 9.24 9.27 6.41
C ILE A 137 9.04 10.61 7.12
N ARG A 138 8.06 11.39 6.70
CA ARG A 138 7.63 12.61 7.39
C ARG A 138 6.36 12.36 8.18
N ARG A 139 5.38 11.70 7.57
CA ARG A 139 4.09 11.42 8.19
C ARG A 139 3.48 10.15 7.61
N ILE A 140 2.77 9.40 8.45
CA ILE A 140 1.87 8.31 8.09
C ILE A 140 0.57 8.59 8.82
N TRP A 141 -0.55 8.45 8.12
CA TRP A 141 -1.86 8.71 8.70
C TRP A 141 -2.93 7.85 8.04
N PHE A 142 -4.12 7.89 8.65
CA PHE A 142 -5.29 7.24 8.10
C PHE A 142 -6.44 8.24 7.98
N SER A 143 -7.30 8.03 6.99
CA SER A 143 -8.47 8.86 6.74
C SER A 143 -9.67 8.04 6.25
N SER A 144 -10.86 8.63 6.34
CA SER A 144 -12.10 8.00 5.89
C SER A 144 -12.29 8.11 4.37
N GLU A 145 -11.85 9.23 3.78
CA GLU A 145 -12.13 9.59 2.38
C GLU A 145 -10.87 10.00 1.59
N GLY A 146 -9.68 9.62 2.06
CA GLY A 146 -8.43 9.96 1.40
C GLY A 146 -8.11 11.46 1.50
N GLU A 147 -7.65 12.06 0.40
CA GLU A 147 -7.32 13.49 0.31
C GLU A 147 -8.51 14.41 0.63
N LYS A 148 -9.74 14.00 0.32
CA LYS A 148 -10.97 14.76 0.65
C LYS A 148 -11.11 15.01 2.15
N THR A 149 -10.64 14.08 2.99
CA THR A 149 -10.62 14.27 4.44
C THR A 149 -9.69 15.42 4.82
N LEU A 150 -8.54 15.58 4.17
CA LEU A 150 -7.63 16.70 4.42
C LEU A 150 -8.18 18.02 3.83
N GLU A 151 -8.79 17.96 2.65
CA GLU A 151 -9.42 19.11 2.01
C GLU A 151 -10.65 19.63 2.75
N SER A 152 -11.32 18.82 3.55
CA SER A 152 -12.45 19.28 4.37
C SER A 152 -11.99 19.91 5.69
N MET A 153 -10.74 19.69 6.10
CA MET A 153 -10.19 20.28 7.34
C MET A 153 -9.91 21.77 7.18
N GLY A 154 -9.84 22.48 8.30
CA GLY A 154 -9.51 23.91 8.34
C GLY A 154 -8.13 24.21 7.75
N ARG A 155 -7.92 25.44 7.28
CA ARG A 155 -6.70 25.87 6.58
C ARG A 155 -5.41 25.54 7.34
N GLY A 156 -5.37 25.75 8.66
CA GLY A 156 -4.19 25.44 9.46
C GLY A 156 -3.81 23.95 9.47
N VAL A 157 -4.79 23.06 9.37
CA VAL A 157 -4.53 21.61 9.26
C VAL A 157 -4.05 21.29 7.84
N ARG A 158 -4.64 21.89 6.80
CA ARG A 158 -4.11 21.72 5.43
C ARG A 158 -2.65 22.14 5.34
N ASP A 159 -2.29 23.24 6.00
CA ASP A 159 -0.92 23.75 5.98
C ASP A 159 0.08 22.85 6.73
N GLU A 160 -0.36 22.17 7.79
CA GLU A 160 0.51 21.23 8.51
C GLU A 160 0.68 19.88 7.75
N TRP A 161 -0.27 19.58 6.85
CA TRP A 161 -0.36 18.29 6.13
C TRP A 161 0.07 18.37 4.67
N ALA A 162 0.15 19.55 4.08
CA ALA A 162 0.62 19.74 2.71
C ALA A 162 2.15 19.68 2.57
N LEU A 163 2.60 19.33 1.37
CA LEU A 163 4.01 19.35 1.00
C LEU A 163 4.35 20.71 0.38
N TYR A 164 4.86 21.63 1.19
CA TYR A 164 5.41 22.89 0.71
C TYR A 164 6.90 22.77 0.40
N ALA A 165 7.31 23.37 -0.70
CA ALA A 165 8.72 23.63 -0.96
C ALA A 165 9.14 24.90 -0.24
N SER A 166 10.31 24.88 0.38
CA SER A 166 10.93 26.11 0.88
C SER A 166 11.31 26.97 -0.32
N GLN A 167 10.88 28.23 -0.34
CA GLN A 167 11.43 29.20 -1.29
C GLN A 167 12.94 29.30 -1.04
N ASN A 168 13.75 29.16 -2.08
CA ASN A 168 15.16 29.54 -2.02
C ASN A 168 15.19 31.05 -1.81
N ILE A 169 15.35 31.48 -0.56
CA ILE A 169 15.73 32.86 -0.26
C ILE A 169 17.18 32.96 -0.70
N PRO A 170 17.52 33.74 -1.75
CA PRO A 170 18.91 34.05 -2.05
C PRO A 170 19.47 34.71 -0.79
N SER A 171 20.56 34.15 -0.26
CA SER A 171 21.24 34.61 0.95
C SER A 171 21.29 36.13 1.04
N LEU A 172 20.74 36.67 2.14
CA LEU A 172 21.03 38.02 2.64
C LEU A 172 22.54 38.22 2.85
#